data_AF-A0A821KYL8-F1
#
_entry.id   AF-A0A821KYL8-F1
#
_cell.length_a   1.000
_cell.length_b   1.000
_cell.length_c   1.000
_cell.angle_alpha   90.00
_cell.angle_beta   90.00
_cell.angle_gamma   90.00
#
_symmetry.space_group_name_H-M   'P 1'
#
loop_
_entity.id
_entity.type
_entity.pdbx_description
1 polymer ?
#
loop_
_entity_poly.entity_id
_entity_poly.type
_entity_poly.pdbx_seq_one_letter_code
_entity_poly.pdbx_strand_id
1 'polypeptide(L)'
;MQSKHIFKSKSEMDENMLRLCYGDFYIIGRLWIETLKSVLVGANMALIPAVYAAAPAPEPKYPPLMKYKDLPLYQSPHYEYKDHVADKEKCPKAHTPLLQEYLLPTVKSFRRDTQVSMCQIGCGFSNAWRQLKVEMADHERNFKRYMRDPENYTIRITSVALGTVSGFYLTRQRGVPARIFGTTLGTLLAGSVSFPDESDRGFREILYRGGKVLIAMYNIFCSDDYALEERLSCREDLPSNPPPRKPQCPMK
;
A
#
# COMPACT_ATOMS: atom_id res chain seq x y z
N MET A 1 -26.89 3.21 35.30
CA MET A 1 -26.80 3.29 33.82
C MET A 1 -25.85 2.20 33.36
N GLN A 2 -26.32 1.26 32.54
CA GLN A 2 -25.49 0.16 32.01
C GLN A 2 -24.71 0.67 30.79
N SER A 3 -23.39 0.73 30.92
CA SER A 3 -22.45 0.98 29.81
C SER A 3 -22.68 -0.06 28.72
N LYS A 4 -23.00 0.36 27.49
CA LYS A 4 -23.08 -0.54 26.35
C LYS A 4 -21.67 -0.76 25.80
N HIS A 5 -21.21 -2.00 25.85
CA HIS A 5 -19.95 -2.39 25.21
C HIS A 5 -20.03 -2.13 23.71
N ILE A 6 -18.99 -1.51 23.15
CA ILE A 6 -18.88 -1.17 21.72
C ILE A 6 -18.89 -2.45 20.85
N PHE A 7 -18.39 -3.57 21.39
CA PHE A 7 -18.48 -4.89 20.76
C PHE A 7 -18.90 -5.92 21.81
N LYS A 8 -19.91 -6.75 21.50
CA LYS A 8 -20.36 -7.81 22.43
C LYS A 8 -19.46 -9.05 22.39
N SER A 9 -18.66 -9.20 21.32
CA SER A 9 -17.73 -10.32 21.15
C SER A 9 -16.57 -9.99 20.21
N LYS A 10 -15.46 -10.74 20.32
CA LYS A 10 -14.29 -10.61 19.44
C LYS A 10 -14.62 -10.90 17.97
N SER A 11 -15.53 -11.85 17.72
CA SER A 11 -16.01 -12.17 16.37
C SER A 11 -16.80 -11.02 15.73
N GLU A 12 -17.56 -10.26 16.51
CA GLU A 12 -18.31 -9.09 16.01
C GLU A 12 -17.38 -7.91 15.68
N MET A 13 -16.29 -7.75 16.44
CA MET A 13 -15.23 -6.80 16.13
C MET A 13 -14.51 -7.18 14.83
N ASP A 14 -14.16 -8.46 14.65
CA ASP A 14 -13.48 -8.94 13.43
C ASP A 14 -14.38 -8.82 12.19
N GLU A 15 -15.68 -9.12 12.31
CA GLU A 15 -16.66 -8.98 11.22
C GLU A 15 -16.92 -7.51 10.86
N ASN A 16 -17.04 -6.62 11.84
CA ASN A 16 -17.20 -5.17 11.61
C ASN A 16 -15.92 -4.54 11.06
N MET A 17 -14.74 -4.97 11.52
CA MET A 17 -13.49 -4.59 10.89
C MET A 17 -13.46 -5.05 9.43
N LEU A 18 -13.80 -6.32 9.14
CA LEU A 18 -13.83 -6.82 7.76
C LEU A 18 -14.81 -6.04 6.87
N ARG A 19 -15.96 -5.62 7.39
CA ARG A 19 -16.91 -4.75 6.67
C ARG A 19 -16.35 -3.35 6.41
N LEU A 20 -15.71 -2.72 7.39
CA LEU A 20 -14.97 -1.46 7.21
C LEU A 20 -13.80 -1.62 6.22
N CYS A 21 -13.14 -2.78 6.23
CA CYS A 21 -12.01 -3.09 5.38
C CYS A 21 -12.37 -3.22 3.89
N TYR A 22 -13.59 -3.66 3.56
CA TYR A 22 -13.95 -4.07 2.20
C TYR A 22 -14.42 -2.92 1.29
N GLY A 23 -14.74 -1.74 1.83
CA GLY A 23 -15.20 -0.58 1.04
C GLY A 23 -14.60 0.76 1.47
N ASP A 24 -14.42 0.96 2.78
CA ASP A 24 -14.08 2.27 3.32
C ASP A 24 -12.58 2.56 3.34
N PHE A 25 -11.69 1.55 3.30
CA PHE A 25 -10.25 1.85 3.24
C PHE A 25 -9.81 2.49 1.94
N TYR A 26 -10.52 2.28 0.83
CA TYR A 26 -10.26 3.02 -0.39
C TYR A 26 -10.63 4.50 -0.21
N ILE A 27 -11.75 4.80 0.45
CA ILE A 27 -12.22 6.15 0.70
C ILE A 27 -11.31 6.83 1.74
N ILE A 28 -11.08 6.19 2.89
CA ILE A 28 -10.17 6.64 3.95
C ILE A 28 -8.76 6.81 3.39
N GLY A 29 -8.28 5.85 2.60
CA GLY A 29 -6.97 5.90 1.95
C GLY A 29 -6.88 7.03 0.94
N ARG A 30 -7.91 7.23 0.10
CA ARG A 30 -7.98 8.37 -0.83
C ARG A 30 -8.04 9.69 -0.08
N LEU A 31 -8.80 9.79 0.99
CA LEU A 31 -8.93 11.01 1.81
C LEU A 31 -7.61 11.32 2.52
N TRP A 32 -6.90 10.30 3.00
CA TRP A 32 -5.54 10.40 3.53
C TRP A 32 -4.52 10.80 2.47
N ILE A 33 -4.57 10.22 1.28
CA ILE A 33 -3.67 10.56 0.17
C ILE A 33 -3.95 11.98 -0.32
N GLU A 34 -5.21 12.40 -0.42
CA GLU A 34 -5.63 13.74 -0.81
C GLU A 34 -5.21 14.79 0.24
N THR A 35 -5.37 14.49 1.53
CA THR A 35 -4.86 15.36 2.62
C THR A 35 -3.33 15.40 2.66
N LEU A 36 -2.64 14.27 2.51
CA LEU A 36 -1.18 14.24 2.37
C LEU A 36 -0.74 15.02 1.13
N LYS A 37 -1.43 14.90 0.00
CA LYS A 37 -1.12 15.62 -1.23
C LYS A 37 -1.33 17.13 -1.06
N SER A 38 -2.42 17.56 -0.41
CA SER A 38 -2.66 18.98 -0.16
C SER A 38 -1.62 19.58 0.80
N VAL A 39 -1.24 18.83 1.84
CA VAL A 39 -0.26 19.24 2.86
C VAL A 39 1.18 19.21 2.33
N LEU A 40 1.54 18.24 1.47
CA LEU A 40 2.92 18.02 1.00
C LEU A 40 3.23 18.66 -0.36
N VAL A 41 2.26 18.81 -1.25
CA VAL A 41 2.48 19.25 -2.65
C VAL A 41 1.74 20.55 -2.97
N GLY A 42 0.73 20.93 -2.19
CA GLY A 42 -0.14 22.06 -2.51
C GLY A 42 -1.21 21.66 -3.54
N ALA A 43 -2.40 22.28 -3.45
CA ALA A 43 -3.63 21.80 -4.09
C ALA A 43 -3.63 21.73 -5.65
N ASN A 44 -2.61 22.27 -6.33
CA ASN A 44 -2.69 22.61 -7.75
C ASN A 44 -1.57 22.01 -8.62
N MET A 45 -1.31 20.70 -8.54
CA MET A 45 -0.44 20.02 -9.51
C MET A 45 -1.14 18.77 -10.07
N ALA A 46 -1.55 18.84 -11.34
CA ALA A 46 -1.99 17.69 -12.11
C ALA A 46 -0.76 16.89 -12.56
N LEU A 47 -0.55 15.73 -11.94
CA LEU A 47 0.61 14.84 -12.19
C LEU A 47 0.54 14.11 -13.54
N ILE A 48 -0.58 14.22 -14.26
CA ILE A 48 -0.82 13.52 -15.52
C ILE A 48 -0.82 14.58 -16.64
N PRO A 49 0.18 14.59 -17.54
CA PRO A 49 0.15 15.49 -18.68
C PRO A 49 -1.05 15.16 -19.56
N ALA A 50 -1.93 16.14 -19.76
CA ALA A 50 -3.04 16.03 -20.70
C ALA A 50 -2.48 16.06 -22.13
N VAL A 51 -2.49 14.90 -22.79
CA VAL A 51 -2.16 14.79 -24.22
C VAL A 51 -3.41 15.16 -25.00
N TYR A 52 -3.41 16.34 -25.61
CA TYR A 52 -4.45 16.73 -26.56
C TYR A 52 -4.19 16.02 -27.90
N ALA A 53 -5.19 15.30 -28.40
CA ALA A 53 -5.12 14.66 -29.71
C ALA A 53 -5.00 15.73 -30.80
N ALA A 54 -4.09 15.51 -31.76
CA ALA A 54 -3.94 16.35 -32.93
C ALA A 54 -5.23 16.36 -33.76
N ALA A 55 -5.54 17.52 -34.37
CA ALA A 55 -6.73 17.71 -35.20
C ALA A 55 -6.77 16.70 -36.37
N PRO A 56 -7.97 16.19 -36.73
CA PRO A 56 -8.11 15.20 -37.80
C PRO A 56 -7.68 15.77 -39.15
N ALA A 57 -6.97 14.94 -39.93
CA ALA A 57 -6.55 15.28 -41.29
C ALA A 57 -7.77 15.45 -42.23
N PRO A 58 -7.67 16.31 -43.27
CA PRO A 58 -8.76 16.53 -44.20
C PRO A 58 -9.10 15.27 -45.01
N GLU A 59 -10.40 15.06 -45.23
CA GLU A 59 -10.94 13.88 -45.92
C GLU A 59 -10.45 13.79 -47.38
N PRO A 60 -10.05 12.59 -47.85
CA PRO A 60 -9.59 12.41 -49.23
C PRO A 60 -10.73 12.58 -50.23
N LYS A 61 -10.47 13.31 -51.32
CA LYS A 61 -11.44 13.51 -52.41
C LYS A 61 -11.64 12.20 -53.19
N TYR A 62 -12.89 11.79 -53.34
CA TYR A 62 -13.26 10.59 -54.09
C TYR A 62 -12.86 10.68 -55.58
N PRO A 63 -12.36 9.60 -56.18
CA PRO A 63 -12.12 9.53 -57.61
C PRO A 63 -13.44 9.58 -58.39
N PRO A 64 -13.42 10.02 -59.67
CA PRO A 64 -14.60 10.07 -60.51
C PRO A 64 -15.21 8.68 -60.74
N LEU A 65 -16.53 8.63 -60.87
CA LEU A 65 -17.30 7.40 -61.08
C LEU A 65 -16.86 6.70 -62.38
N MET A 66 -16.30 5.50 -62.27
CA MET A 66 -15.98 4.65 -63.41
C MET A 66 -17.27 4.14 -64.09
N LYS A 67 -17.21 3.92 -65.41
CA LYS A 67 -18.31 3.30 -66.17
C LYS A 67 -18.33 1.80 -65.89
N TYR A 68 -19.53 1.23 -65.84
CA TYR A 68 -19.76 -0.18 -65.52
C TYR A 68 -19.03 -1.18 -66.44
N LYS A 69 -18.73 -0.79 -67.68
CA LYS A 69 -18.05 -1.62 -68.68
C LYS A 69 -16.53 -1.66 -68.53
N ASP A 70 -15.95 -0.69 -67.83
CA ASP A 70 -14.51 -0.61 -67.57
C ASP A 70 -14.12 -1.43 -66.32
N LEU A 71 -15.11 -2.05 -65.67
CA LEU A 71 -14.82 -2.97 -64.57
C LEU A 71 -14.25 -4.28 -65.12
N PRO A 72 -13.10 -4.74 -64.58
CA PRO A 72 -12.46 -5.99 -64.98
C PRO A 72 -13.33 -7.24 -64.71
N LEU A 73 -14.49 -7.09 -64.08
CA LEU A 73 -15.52 -8.13 -63.95
C LEU A 73 -16.07 -8.63 -65.31
N TYR A 74 -16.01 -7.85 -66.38
CA TYR A 74 -16.58 -8.24 -67.68
C TYR A 74 -15.58 -8.84 -68.67
N GLN A 75 -14.29 -8.92 -68.31
CA GLN A 75 -13.32 -9.76 -69.02
C GLN A 75 -13.38 -11.17 -68.46
N SER A 76 -13.35 -12.19 -69.31
CA SER A 76 -13.53 -13.61 -68.93
C SER A 76 -12.20 -14.31 -68.62
N PRO A 77 -11.77 -14.34 -67.35
CA PRO A 77 -10.97 -15.44 -66.80
C PRO A 77 -11.61 -16.05 -65.53
N HIS A 78 -12.89 -15.77 -65.25
CA HIS A 78 -13.55 -16.10 -63.97
C HIS A 78 -13.74 -17.59 -63.67
N TYR A 79 -13.54 -18.50 -64.63
CA TYR A 79 -13.65 -19.93 -64.39
C TYR A 79 -12.44 -20.48 -63.63
N GLU A 80 -11.23 -20.14 -64.05
CA GLU A 80 -10.00 -20.56 -63.36
C GLU A 80 -9.93 -19.99 -61.92
N TYR A 81 -10.47 -18.79 -61.71
CA TYR A 81 -10.54 -18.19 -60.39
C TYR A 81 -11.51 -18.91 -59.45
N LYS A 82 -12.68 -19.34 -59.95
CA LYS A 82 -13.67 -20.07 -59.14
C LYS A 82 -13.14 -21.42 -58.68
N ASP A 83 -12.49 -22.16 -59.57
CA ASP A 83 -11.92 -23.47 -59.24
C ASP A 83 -10.75 -23.33 -58.25
N HIS A 84 -9.91 -22.31 -58.44
CA HIS A 84 -8.82 -22.01 -57.52
C HIS A 84 -9.30 -21.53 -56.13
N VAL A 85 -10.43 -20.81 -56.04
CA VAL A 85 -11.04 -20.43 -54.75
C VAL A 85 -11.63 -21.66 -54.05
N ALA A 86 -12.35 -22.51 -54.77
CA ALA A 86 -12.92 -23.75 -54.23
C ALA A 86 -11.83 -24.73 -53.76
N ASP A 87 -10.69 -24.82 -54.46
CA ASP A 87 -9.57 -25.67 -54.07
C ASP A 87 -8.72 -25.06 -52.92
N LYS A 88 -8.65 -23.74 -52.83
CA LYS A 88 -8.09 -23.06 -51.65
C LYS A 88 -8.90 -23.38 -50.41
N GLU A 89 -10.22 -23.31 -50.44
CA GLU A 89 -11.08 -23.59 -49.27
C GLU A 89 -11.00 -25.05 -48.78
N LYS A 90 -10.68 -26.01 -49.66
CA LYS A 90 -10.46 -27.42 -49.28
C LYS A 90 -9.15 -27.65 -48.52
N CYS A 91 -8.20 -26.71 -48.54
CA CYS A 91 -6.94 -26.87 -47.83
C CYS A 91 -7.12 -26.62 -46.31
N PRO A 92 -6.68 -27.53 -45.42
CA PRO A 92 -6.77 -27.31 -43.97
C PRO A 92 -5.94 -26.11 -43.47
N LYS A 93 -5.01 -25.61 -44.30
CA LYS A 93 -4.17 -24.43 -44.06
C LYS A 93 -4.66 -23.16 -44.78
N ALA A 94 -5.81 -23.20 -45.45
CA ALA A 94 -6.29 -22.10 -46.30
C ALA A 94 -6.43 -20.76 -45.56
N HIS A 95 -6.83 -20.83 -44.30
CA HIS A 95 -7.12 -19.67 -43.47
C HIS A 95 -5.98 -19.32 -42.51
N THR A 96 -4.90 -20.11 -42.47
CA THR A 96 -3.75 -19.83 -41.61
C THR A 96 -2.70 -19.07 -42.42
N PRO A 97 -2.43 -17.78 -42.13
CA PRO A 97 -1.38 -17.04 -42.81
C PRO A 97 -0.03 -17.75 -42.61
N LEU A 98 0.73 -17.95 -43.69
CA LEU A 98 2.06 -18.59 -43.67
C LEU A 98 3.00 -17.98 -42.61
N LEU A 99 2.90 -16.67 -42.41
CA LEU A 99 3.64 -15.93 -41.40
C LEU A 99 3.34 -16.43 -39.97
N GLN A 100 2.07 -16.77 -39.69
CA GLN A 100 1.67 -17.30 -38.39
C GLN A 100 2.26 -18.70 -38.19
N GLU A 101 2.31 -19.57 -39.19
CA GLU A 101 2.86 -20.92 -39.02
C GLU A 101 4.37 -20.89 -38.70
N TYR A 102 5.11 -19.94 -39.26
CA TYR A 102 6.54 -19.75 -38.99
C TYR A 102 6.84 -19.03 -37.66
N LEU A 103 6.02 -18.04 -37.28
CA LEU A 103 6.22 -17.25 -36.05
C LEU A 103 5.69 -17.93 -34.80
N LEU A 104 4.68 -18.78 -34.93
CA LEU A 104 4.02 -19.42 -33.79
C LEU A 104 4.96 -20.29 -32.92
N PRO A 105 5.93 -21.06 -33.44
CA PRO A 105 6.89 -21.77 -32.59
C PRO A 105 7.82 -20.81 -31.82
N THR A 106 8.33 -19.76 -32.46
CA THR A 106 9.22 -18.75 -31.85
C THR A 106 8.50 -17.91 -30.79
N VAL A 107 7.25 -17.50 -31.05
CA VAL A 107 6.43 -16.79 -30.06
C VAL A 107 6.09 -17.70 -28.88
N LYS A 108 5.82 -19.00 -29.13
CA LYS A 108 5.57 -19.97 -28.05
C LYS A 108 6.81 -20.19 -27.18
N SER A 109 8.00 -20.33 -27.77
CA SER A 109 9.23 -20.49 -26.99
C SER A 109 9.52 -19.25 -26.17
N PHE A 110 9.47 -18.06 -26.79
CA PHE A 110 9.70 -16.80 -26.09
C PHE A 110 8.71 -16.58 -24.94
N ARG A 111 7.43 -16.89 -25.14
CA ARG A 111 6.40 -16.79 -24.08
C ARG A 111 6.73 -17.72 -22.92
N ARG A 112 7.17 -18.95 -23.20
CA ARG A 112 7.54 -19.93 -22.17
C ARG A 112 8.75 -19.46 -21.38
N ASP A 113 9.79 -18.97 -22.06
CA ASP A 113 11.02 -18.46 -21.42
C ASP A 113 10.73 -17.23 -20.56
N THR A 114 9.85 -16.33 -21.04
CA THR A 114 9.41 -15.16 -20.28
C THR A 114 8.63 -15.58 -19.03
N GLN A 115 7.72 -16.56 -19.14
CA GLN A 115 6.96 -17.07 -18.00
C GLN A 115 7.87 -17.73 -16.95
N VAL A 116 8.85 -18.53 -17.39
CA VAL A 116 9.81 -19.17 -16.50
C VAL A 116 10.68 -18.11 -15.81
N SER A 117 11.18 -17.13 -16.56
CA SER A 117 12.01 -16.05 -16.01
C SER A 117 11.24 -15.18 -15.00
N MET A 118 9.99 -14.81 -15.31
CA MET A 118 9.13 -14.08 -14.37
C MET A 118 8.83 -14.89 -13.11
N CYS A 119 8.62 -16.21 -13.25
CA CYS A 119 8.42 -17.09 -12.10
C CYS A 119 9.68 -17.16 -11.23
N GLN A 120 10.86 -17.29 -11.83
CA GLN A 120 12.14 -17.29 -11.11
C GLN A 120 12.41 -15.96 -10.41
N ILE A 121 12.14 -14.83 -11.07
CA ILE A 121 12.27 -13.49 -10.46
C ILE A 121 11.27 -13.33 -9.32
N GLY A 122 10.01 -13.74 -9.51
CA GLY A 122 8.98 -13.65 -8.47
C GLY A 122 9.31 -14.50 -7.24
N CYS A 123 9.74 -15.76 -7.44
CA CYS A 123 10.17 -16.64 -6.37
C CYS A 123 11.45 -16.13 -5.68
N GLY A 124 12.42 -15.64 -6.46
CA GLY A 124 13.65 -15.04 -5.95
C GLY A 124 13.37 -13.80 -5.11
N PHE A 125 12.52 -12.90 -5.59
CA PHE A 125 12.12 -11.70 -4.88
C PHE A 125 11.35 -12.02 -3.60
N SER A 126 10.41 -12.97 -3.64
CA SER A 126 9.68 -13.40 -2.45
C SER A 126 10.60 -13.96 -1.37
N ASN A 127 11.56 -14.79 -1.76
CA ASN A 127 12.55 -15.37 -0.84
C ASN A 127 13.50 -14.31 -0.29
N ALA A 128 14.01 -13.42 -1.15
CA ALA A 128 14.85 -12.30 -0.73
C ALA A 128 14.11 -11.35 0.22
N TRP A 129 12.83 -11.06 -0.06
CA TRP A 129 11.99 -10.25 0.81
C TRP A 129 11.76 -10.92 2.17
N ARG A 130 11.56 -12.25 2.18
CA ARG A 130 11.44 -13.01 3.42
C ARG A 130 12.73 -12.98 4.23
N GLN A 131 13.88 -13.14 3.58
CA GLN A 131 15.20 -13.06 4.22
C GLN A 131 15.45 -11.65 4.80
N LEU A 132 15.25 -10.61 3.99
CA LEU A 132 15.36 -9.21 4.43
C LEU A 132 14.45 -8.91 5.61
N LYS A 133 13.22 -9.43 5.63
CA LYS A 133 12.29 -9.25 6.75
C LYS A 133 12.82 -9.89 8.03
N VAL A 134 13.41 -11.09 7.95
CA VAL A 134 13.99 -11.77 9.12
C VAL A 134 15.22 -11.02 9.61
N GLU A 135 16.13 -10.66 8.71
CA GLU A 135 17.34 -9.90 9.05
C GLU A 135 17.01 -8.53 9.66
N MET A 136 16.05 -7.80 9.08
CA MET A 136 15.60 -6.53 9.66
C MET A 136 14.98 -6.73 11.03
N ALA A 137 14.19 -7.78 11.26
CA ALA A 137 13.62 -8.05 12.57
C ALA A 137 14.70 -8.36 13.62
N ASP A 138 15.76 -9.08 13.23
CA ASP A 138 16.88 -9.38 14.13
C ASP A 138 17.75 -8.15 14.39
N HIS A 139 18.02 -7.33 13.37
CA HIS A 139 18.70 -6.04 13.54
C HIS A 139 17.89 -5.09 14.42
N GLU A 140 16.58 -5.01 14.23
CA GLU A 140 15.68 -4.21 15.07
C GLU A 140 15.73 -4.67 16.53
N ARG A 141 15.67 -5.98 16.78
CA ARG A 141 15.77 -6.54 18.13
C ARG A 141 17.11 -6.22 18.79
N ASN A 142 18.21 -6.38 18.06
CA ASN A 142 19.56 -6.09 18.56
C ASN A 142 19.74 -4.60 18.82
N PHE A 143 19.24 -3.75 17.92
CA PHE A 143 19.27 -2.30 18.10
C PHE A 143 18.45 -1.86 19.30
N LYS A 144 17.23 -2.39 19.48
CA LYS A 144 16.40 -2.10 20.66
C LYS A 144 17.05 -2.55 21.96
N ARG A 145 17.76 -3.69 21.96
CA ARG A 145 18.54 -4.15 23.12
C ARG A 145 19.68 -3.17 23.43
N TYR A 146 20.47 -2.80 22.42
CA TYR A 146 21.53 -1.80 22.58
C TYR A 146 21.02 -0.45 23.09
N MET A 147 19.90 0.01 22.53
CA MET A 147 19.21 1.22 22.97
C MET A 147 18.43 1.04 24.28
N ARG A 148 18.43 -0.12 24.92
CA ARG A 148 17.89 -0.31 26.28
C ARG A 148 18.95 -0.25 27.36
N ASP A 149 20.22 -0.41 27.01
CA ASP A 149 21.32 -0.33 27.98
C ASP A 149 21.50 1.10 28.52
N PRO A 150 21.56 1.30 29.85
CA PRO A 150 21.58 2.62 30.47
C PRO A 150 22.84 3.42 30.12
N GLU A 151 23.94 2.74 29.78
CA GLU A 151 25.20 3.36 29.35
C GLU A 151 25.07 4.09 28.01
N ASN A 152 24.10 3.70 27.17
CA ASN A 152 23.88 4.27 25.85
C ASN A 152 22.94 5.49 25.85
N TYR A 153 22.63 6.08 27.01
CA TYR A 153 21.69 7.20 27.14
C TYR A 153 22.05 8.39 26.24
N THR A 154 23.33 8.75 26.17
CA THR A 154 23.82 9.84 25.29
C THR A 154 23.49 9.56 23.83
N ILE A 155 23.69 8.31 23.39
CA ILE A 155 23.42 7.90 22.01
C ILE A 155 21.91 8.04 21.71
N ARG A 156 21.04 7.66 22.64
CA ARG A 156 19.58 7.81 22.48
C ARG A 156 19.12 9.25 22.32
N ILE A 157 19.69 10.18 23.10
CA ILE A 157 19.37 11.60 22.95
C ILE A 157 19.87 12.11 21.60
N THR A 158 21.09 11.75 21.21
CA THR A 158 21.67 12.20 19.94
C THR A 158 20.89 11.69 18.75
N SER A 159 20.43 10.44 18.75
CA SER A 159 19.60 9.88 17.68
C SER A 159 18.25 10.61 17.57
N VAL A 160 17.61 10.96 18.69
CA VAL A 160 16.39 11.77 18.68
C VAL A 160 16.65 13.16 18.11
N ALA A 161 17.70 13.83 18.56
CA ALA A 161 18.07 15.15 18.05
C ALA A 161 18.36 15.13 16.54
N LEU A 162 19.10 14.11 16.07
CA LEU A 162 19.35 13.89 14.64
C LEU A 162 18.05 13.60 13.87
N GLY A 163 17.14 12.81 14.45
CA GLY A 163 15.80 12.59 13.91
C GLY A 163 15.01 13.88 13.74
N THR A 164 15.00 14.74 14.74
CA THR A 164 14.32 16.04 14.69
C THR A 164 14.92 16.94 13.62
N VAL A 165 16.25 17.06 13.57
CA VAL A 165 16.95 17.89 12.58
C VAL A 165 16.74 17.36 11.16
N SER A 166 16.80 16.05 10.96
CA SER A 166 16.56 15.43 9.65
C SER A 166 15.12 15.64 9.18
N GLY A 167 14.13 15.50 10.07
CA GLY A 167 12.73 15.80 9.78
C GLY A 167 12.49 17.26 9.41
N PHE A 168 13.16 18.19 10.12
CA PHE A 168 13.15 19.63 9.78
C PHE A 168 13.75 19.88 8.39
N TYR A 169 14.91 19.26 8.12
CA TYR A 169 15.65 19.49 6.89
C TYR A 169 14.88 18.97 5.67
N LEU A 170 14.31 17.77 5.75
CA LEU A 170 13.50 17.17 4.68
C LEU A 170 12.24 17.98 4.34
N THR A 171 11.75 18.79 5.29
CA THR A 171 10.57 19.63 5.11
C THR A 171 10.90 21.12 5.01
N ARG A 172 12.18 21.48 4.96
CA ARG A 172 12.66 22.88 4.94
C ARG A 172 12.10 23.68 3.77
N GLN A 173 12.01 23.06 2.59
CA GLN A 173 11.49 23.72 1.38
C GLN A 173 9.96 23.88 1.37
N ARG A 174 9.24 23.25 2.32
CA ARG A 174 7.79 23.35 2.43
C ARG A 174 7.39 24.45 3.43
N GLY A 175 6.10 24.80 3.42
CA GLY A 175 5.51 25.81 4.30
C GLY A 175 5.63 25.48 5.80
N VAL A 176 5.33 26.46 6.66
CA VAL A 176 5.43 26.33 8.12
C VAL A 176 4.70 25.08 8.69
N PRO A 177 3.47 24.74 8.25
CA PRO A 177 2.78 23.55 8.77
C PRO A 177 3.51 22.24 8.42
N ALA A 178 4.03 22.13 7.20
CA ALA A 178 4.77 20.95 6.76
C ALA A 178 6.09 20.79 7.53
N ARG A 179 6.71 21.88 7.96
CA ARG A 179 7.91 21.84 8.82
C ARG A 179 7.59 21.28 10.19
N ILE A 180 6.52 21.76 10.83
CA ILE A 180 6.08 21.27 12.15
C ILE A 180 5.72 19.78 12.06
N PHE A 181 5.01 19.38 11.00
CA PHE A 181 4.68 17.98 10.78
C PHE A 181 5.93 17.12 10.52
N GLY A 182 6.87 17.58 9.69
CA GLY A 182 8.11 16.87 9.42
C GLY A 182 9.01 16.70 10.64
N THR A 183 9.15 17.73 11.46
CA THR A 183 9.94 17.66 12.69
C THR A 183 9.32 16.72 13.72
N THR A 184 8.02 16.80 13.91
CA THR A 184 7.28 15.92 14.83
C THR A 184 7.38 14.47 14.38
N LEU A 185 7.21 14.19 13.09
CA LEU A 185 7.35 12.84 12.53
C LEU A 185 8.79 12.31 12.71
N GLY A 186 9.82 13.12 12.39
CA GLY A 186 11.22 12.73 12.56
C GLY A 186 11.58 12.47 14.03
N THR A 187 11.10 13.32 14.93
CA THR A 187 11.31 13.16 16.38
C THR A 187 10.61 11.92 16.91
N LEU A 188 9.37 11.65 16.48
CA LEU A 188 8.62 10.46 16.89
C LEU A 188 9.26 9.18 16.38
N LEU A 189 9.67 9.14 15.11
CA LEU A 189 10.35 7.97 14.55
C LEU A 189 11.65 7.70 15.30
N ALA A 190 12.51 8.70 15.47
CA ALA A 190 13.76 8.51 16.20
C ALA A 190 13.52 8.18 17.69
N GLY A 191 12.53 8.80 18.32
CA GLY A 191 12.11 8.52 19.70
C GLY A 191 11.63 7.08 19.88
N SER A 192 10.80 6.59 18.96
CA SER A 192 10.25 5.22 19.01
C SER A 192 11.30 4.12 18.99
N VAL A 193 12.42 4.37 18.30
CA VAL A 193 13.52 3.41 18.18
C VAL A 193 14.53 3.59 19.32
N SER A 194 14.73 4.82 19.82
CA SER A 194 15.73 5.14 20.85
C SER A 194 15.21 4.99 22.28
N PHE A 195 13.91 5.10 22.48
CA PHE A 195 13.22 5.00 23.78
C PHE A 195 12.01 4.07 23.66
N PRO A 196 12.22 2.76 23.44
CA PRO A 196 11.12 1.85 23.10
C PRO A 196 10.08 1.72 24.22
N ASP A 197 10.51 1.73 25.48
CA ASP A 197 9.61 1.51 26.62
C ASP A 197 8.82 2.79 26.96
N GLU A 198 9.49 3.95 26.92
CA GLU A 198 8.83 5.25 27.12
C GLU A 198 7.91 5.59 25.94
N SER A 199 8.32 5.27 24.71
CA SER A 199 7.52 5.51 23.51
C SER A 199 6.28 4.63 23.46
N ASP A 200 6.38 3.34 23.81
CA ASP A 200 5.21 2.46 23.88
C ASP A 200 4.22 2.93 24.95
N ARG A 201 4.71 3.33 26.13
CA ARG A 201 3.88 3.91 27.20
C ARG A 201 3.18 5.20 26.75
N GLY A 202 3.94 6.14 26.16
CA GLY A 202 3.42 7.41 25.66
C GLY A 202 2.43 7.21 24.52
N PHE A 203 2.73 6.32 23.57
CA PHE A 203 1.84 6.02 22.44
C PHE A 203 0.53 5.40 22.91
N ARG A 204 0.57 4.44 23.83
CA ARG A 204 -0.65 3.84 24.42
C ARG A 204 -1.47 4.87 25.17
N GLU A 205 -0.84 5.77 25.91
CA GLU A 205 -1.54 6.84 26.63
C GLU A 205 -2.19 7.85 25.68
N ILE A 206 -1.46 8.28 24.64
CA ILE A 206 -1.98 9.17 23.60
C ILE A 206 -3.14 8.51 22.87
N LEU A 207 -3.02 7.24 22.48
CA LEU A 207 -4.11 6.50 21.83
C LEU A 207 -5.32 6.35 22.75
N TYR A 208 -5.12 6.05 24.03
CA TYR A 208 -6.22 5.91 24.99
C TYR A 208 -6.94 7.23 25.22
N ARG A 209 -6.19 8.32 25.45
CA ARG A 209 -6.77 9.67 25.61
C ARG A 209 -7.43 10.14 24.32
N GLY A 210 -6.79 9.93 23.17
CA GLY A 210 -7.34 10.24 21.85
C GLY A 210 -8.61 9.46 21.56
N GLY A 211 -8.62 8.16 21.85
CA GLY A 211 -9.80 7.30 21.75
C GLY A 211 -10.95 7.78 22.63
N LYS A 212 -10.67 8.16 23.89
CA LYS A 212 -11.68 8.77 24.78
C LYS A 212 -12.23 10.08 24.22
N VAL A 213 -11.38 10.93 23.66
CA VAL A 213 -11.80 12.20 23.05
C VAL A 213 -12.65 11.96 21.81
N LEU A 214 -12.27 11.00 20.95
CA LEU A 214 -13.04 10.62 19.76
C LEU A 214 -14.39 10.02 20.13
N ILE A 215 -14.44 9.14 21.14
CA ILE A 215 -15.71 8.58 21.65
C ILE A 215 -16.56 9.68 22.29
N ALA A 216 -15.97 10.59 23.05
CA ALA A 216 -16.71 11.72 23.62
C ALA A 216 -17.31 12.60 22.51
N MET A 217 -16.55 12.91 21.45
CA MET A 217 -17.08 13.60 20.28
C MET A 217 -18.20 12.81 19.62
N TYR A 218 -18.01 11.51 19.40
CA TYR A 218 -19.01 10.64 18.79
C TYR A 218 -20.30 10.60 19.61
N ASN A 219 -20.21 10.46 20.94
CA ASN A 219 -21.35 10.50 21.85
C ASN A 219 -22.09 11.84 21.78
N ILE A 220 -21.36 12.97 21.67
CA ILE A 220 -21.96 14.30 21.47
C ILE A 220 -22.70 14.38 20.12
N PHE A 221 -22.11 13.84 19.05
CA PHE A 221 -22.70 13.90 17.71
C PHE A 221 -23.85 12.92 17.48
N CYS A 222 -23.80 11.73 18.09
CA CYS A 222 -24.75 10.63 17.85
C CYS A 222 -25.72 10.40 19.01
N SER A 223 -25.63 11.14 20.12
CA SER A 223 -26.47 10.97 21.32
C SER A 223 -26.47 9.53 21.88
N ASP A 224 -25.35 8.83 21.71
CA ASP A 224 -25.13 7.49 22.26
C ASP A 224 -24.19 7.54 23.48
N ASP A 225 -24.31 6.57 24.39
CA ASP A 225 -23.51 6.45 25.62
C ASP A 225 -22.47 5.32 25.51
N TYR A 226 -21.47 5.48 24.63
CA TYR A 226 -20.35 4.56 24.57
C TYR A 226 -19.26 4.97 25.57
N ALA A 227 -18.76 4.03 26.35
CA ALA A 227 -17.64 4.24 27.27
C ALA A 227 -16.49 3.28 26.92
N LEU A 228 -15.27 3.83 26.86
CA LEU A 228 -14.07 3.01 26.74
C LEU A 228 -13.76 2.38 28.10
N GLU A 229 -13.53 1.06 28.13
CA GLU A 229 -13.17 0.33 29.35
C GLU A 229 -11.88 0.89 29.96
N GLU A 230 -11.78 0.85 31.29
CA GLU A 230 -10.58 1.33 31.98
C GLU A 230 -9.36 0.51 31.55
N ARG A 231 -8.25 1.21 31.29
CA ARG A 231 -6.99 0.58 30.91
C ARG A 231 -6.59 -0.45 31.97
N LEU A 232 -6.59 -1.72 31.60
CA LEU A 232 -5.95 -2.76 32.40
C LEU A 232 -4.46 -2.40 32.55
N SER A 233 -4.02 -2.23 33.80
CA SER A 233 -2.61 -1.96 34.13
C SER A 233 -1.74 -3.08 33.56
N CYS A 234 -0.67 -2.73 32.85
CA CYS A 234 0.26 -3.75 32.39
C CYS A 234 0.96 -4.37 33.60
N ARG A 235 1.47 -5.60 33.46
CA ARG A 235 2.19 -6.32 34.54
C ARG A 235 3.36 -5.50 35.13
N GLU A 236 3.91 -4.62 34.31
CA GLU A 236 5.02 -3.71 34.62
C GLU A 236 4.58 -2.43 35.37
N ASP A 237 3.29 -2.08 35.32
CA ASP A 237 2.71 -0.94 36.03
C ASP A 237 2.23 -1.33 37.45
N LEU A 238 2.24 -2.63 37.76
CA LEU A 238 1.91 -3.14 39.10
C LEU A 238 3.10 -2.92 40.06
N PRO A 239 2.85 -2.50 41.30
CA PRO A 239 3.92 -2.36 42.29
C PRO A 239 4.65 -3.70 42.48
N SER A 240 5.99 -3.64 42.62
CA SER A 240 6.81 -4.83 42.87
C SER A 240 6.25 -5.62 44.05
N ASN A 241 6.17 -6.95 43.92
CA ASN A 241 5.73 -7.82 45.01
C ASN A 241 6.50 -7.44 46.29
N PRO A 242 5.80 -7.23 47.42
CA PRO A 242 6.46 -6.88 48.67
C PRO A 242 7.48 -7.97 49.02
N PRO A 243 8.65 -7.61 49.60
CA PRO A 243 9.66 -8.58 49.97
C PRO A 243 9.04 -9.65 50.90
N PRO A 244 9.42 -10.93 50.75
CA PRO A 244 8.89 -11.99 51.60
C PRO A 244 9.14 -11.63 53.06
N ARG A 245 8.06 -11.60 53.85
CA ARG A 245 8.14 -11.29 55.29
C ARG A 245 9.12 -12.28 55.92
N LYS A 246 10.14 -11.76 56.62
CA LYS A 246 11.06 -12.59 57.40
C LYS A 246 10.21 -13.43 58.37
N PRO A 247 10.49 -14.74 58.51
CA PRO A 247 9.75 -15.59 59.44
C PRO A 247 9.91 -15.02 60.85
N GLN A 248 8.83 -14.43 61.37
CA GLN A 248 8.70 -14.06 62.77
C GLN A 248 8.12 -15.25 63.51
N CYS A 249 8.97 -16.18 63.91
CA CYS A 249 8.77 -17.03 65.09
C CYS A 249 10.10 -17.73 65.41
N PRO A 250 10.62 -17.64 66.64
CA PRO A 250 11.66 -18.55 67.07
C PRO A 250 11.06 -19.96 67.15
N MET A 251 11.74 -20.95 66.56
CA MET A 251 11.43 -22.35 66.80
C MET A 251 11.56 -22.60 68.31
N LYS A 252 10.47 -23.06 68.93
CA LYS A 252 10.46 -23.61 70.28
C LYS A 252 10.47 -25.13 70.18
#